data_AF-A0A821AE69-F1
#
_entry.id   AF-A0A821AE69-F1
#
_cell.length_a   1.000
_cell.length_b   1.000
_cell.length_c   1.000
_cell.angle_alpha   90.00
_cell.angle_beta   90.00
_cell.angle_gamma   90.00
#
_symmetry.space_group_name_H-M   'P 1'
#
loop_
_entity.id
_entity.type
_entity.pdbx_description
1 polymer ?
#
loop_
_entity_poly.entity_id
_entity_poly.type
_entity_poly.pdbx_seq_one_letter_code
_entity_poly.pdbx_strand_id
1 'polypeptide(L)'
;ITISFDDNFWSFIFSVHRLTTLDAILDENYSHYQLQTLLNISSCLYTLRFFYSSDLKISFEQLKSTSIRRLNFLTKYSSNIIHFYTMECKALSNSQIGRQCEVLIMKVENRTNILDLIKTINNLRSLSFQCKDDKWSNKDISSMNDELVQWLRMCLPLTYSITKDKNDVLNIRIWISENEKNQILS
;
A
#
# COMPACT_ATOMS: atom_id res chain seq x y z
N ILE A 1 -5.45 6.48 15.79
CA ILE A 1 -5.61 7.90 16.21
C ILE A 1 -5.52 8.74 14.95
N THR A 2 -6.45 9.65 14.74
CA THR A 2 -6.35 10.68 13.70
C THR A 2 -5.69 11.88 14.36
N ILE A 3 -4.49 12.25 13.92
CA ILE A 3 -3.75 13.36 14.51
C ILE A 3 -3.84 14.53 13.53
N SER A 4 -4.34 15.66 14.02
CA SER A 4 -4.26 16.95 13.31
C SER A 4 -2.85 17.50 13.51
N PHE A 5 -2.25 17.98 12.43
CA PHE A 5 -0.88 18.48 12.39
C PHE A 5 -0.79 19.95 12.83
N ASP A 6 -1.45 20.32 13.94
CA ASP A 6 -1.51 21.68 14.49
C ASP A 6 -0.61 21.88 15.73
N ASP A 7 -0.60 23.08 16.32
CA ASP A 7 0.26 23.44 17.47
C ASP A 7 0.03 22.55 18.72
N ASN A 8 -1.12 21.88 18.85
CA ASN A 8 -1.43 20.99 19.97
C ASN A 8 -0.90 19.57 19.79
N PHE A 9 -0.31 19.25 18.64
CA PHE A 9 0.25 17.95 18.29
C PHE A 9 1.15 17.33 19.37
N TRP A 10 1.98 18.16 20.01
CA TRP A 10 2.98 17.72 20.98
C TRP A 10 2.39 17.34 22.35
N SER A 11 1.16 17.77 22.65
CA SER A 11 0.52 17.52 23.95
C SER A 11 0.20 16.04 24.21
N PHE A 12 0.10 15.23 23.15
CA PHE A 12 -0.23 13.80 23.24
C PHE A 12 0.97 12.86 23.12
N ILE A 13 2.20 13.39 22.98
CA ILE A 13 3.36 12.65 22.50
C ILE A 13 3.72 11.41 23.34
N PHE A 14 3.51 11.48 24.67
CA PHE A 14 3.81 10.39 25.60
C PHE A 14 2.94 9.15 25.38
N SER A 15 1.75 9.30 24.79
CA SER A 15 0.85 8.17 24.49
C SER A 15 1.17 7.49 23.16
N VAL A 16 2.00 8.11 22.32
CA VAL A 16 2.25 7.69 20.93
C VAL A 16 3.21 6.49 20.86
N HIS A 17 4.04 6.25 21.88
CA HIS A 17 4.96 5.10 21.91
C HIS A 17 4.26 3.75 21.79
N ARG A 18 2.98 3.67 22.22
CA ARG A 18 2.16 2.45 22.14
C ARG A 18 1.27 2.39 20.89
N LEU A 19 1.37 3.39 20.01
CA LEU A 19 0.55 3.46 18.81
C LEU A 19 0.93 2.32 17.85
N THR A 20 -0.03 1.48 17.48
CA THR A 20 0.17 0.38 16.53
C THR A 20 -0.34 0.69 15.13
N THR A 21 -1.25 1.66 15.02
CA THR A 21 -1.84 2.11 13.75
C THR A 21 -2.00 3.62 13.71
N LEU A 22 -1.55 4.24 12.61
CA LEU A 22 -1.66 5.67 12.36
C LEU A 22 -2.44 5.92 11.07
N ASP A 23 -3.35 6.88 11.14
CA ASP A 23 -4.11 7.39 10.00
C ASP A 23 -3.57 8.78 9.65
N ALA A 24 -2.90 8.88 8.50
CA ALA A 24 -2.37 10.12 7.97
C ALA A 24 -3.32 10.62 6.87
N ILE A 25 -3.92 11.79 7.10
CA ILE A 25 -4.72 12.47 6.09
C ILE A 25 -3.76 13.32 5.25
N LEU A 26 -3.82 13.15 3.93
CA LEU A 26 -3.04 13.91 2.97
C LEU A 26 -3.94 14.97 2.37
N ASP A 27 -3.87 16.16 2.97
CA ASP A 27 -4.54 17.39 2.55
C ASP A 27 -3.53 18.54 2.44
N GLU A 28 -4.00 19.74 2.13
CA GLU A 28 -3.16 20.93 1.95
C GLU A 28 -2.32 21.29 3.18
N ASN A 29 -2.70 20.83 4.38
CA ASN A 29 -1.99 21.06 5.63
C ASN A 29 -1.02 19.92 5.98
N TYR A 30 -0.85 18.92 5.08
CA TYR A 30 0.06 17.80 5.31
C TYR A 30 1.50 18.26 5.52
N SER A 31 2.05 17.93 6.69
CA SER A 31 3.44 18.17 7.04
C SER A 31 4.23 16.86 7.08
N HIS A 32 5.11 16.68 6.10
CA HIS A 32 6.04 15.55 6.07
C HIS A 32 6.89 15.50 7.35
N TYR A 33 7.36 16.65 7.83
CA TYR A 33 8.23 16.72 9.01
C TYR A 33 7.54 16.19 10.27
N GLN A 34 6.28 16.58 10.50
CA GLN A 34 5.53 16.09 11.66
C GLN A 34 5.20 14.61 11.53
N LEU A 35 4.82 14.12 10.34
CA LEU A 35 4.63 12.68 10.12
C LEU A 35 5.92 11.92 10.43
N GLN A 36 7.05 12.34 9.88
CA GLN A 36 8.34 11.70 10.13
C GLN A 36 8.69 11.70 11.62
N THR A 37 8.40 12.79 12.34
CA THR A 37 8.64 12.84 13.78
C THR A 37 7.78 11.84 14.55
N LEU A 38 6.50 11.68 14.20
CA LEU A 38 5.66 10.62 14.75
C LEU A 38 6.24 9.23 14.47
N LEU A 39 6.67 8.98 13.23
CA LEU A 39 7.25 7.70 12.87
C LEU A 39 8.50 7.37 13.69
N ASN A 40 9.32 8.38 14.01
CA ASN A 40 10.53 8.20 14.81
C ASN A 40 10.26 7.83 16.26
N ILE A 41 9.20 8.38 16.87
CA ILE A 41 8.88 8.14 18.29
C ILE A 41 7.95 6.95 18.53
N SER A 42 7.30 6.45 17.48
CA SER A 42 6.30 5.37 17.53
C SER A 42 6.94 4.02 17.22
N SER A 43 7.75 3.51 18.15
CA SER A 43 8.48 2.24 17.96
C SER A 43 7.56 1.04 17.74
N CYS A 44 6.32 1.08 18.22
CA CYS A 44 5.32 0.01 18.02
C CYS A 44 4.42 0.19 16.79
N LEU A 45 4.63 1.23 15.98
CA LEU A 45 3.76 1.56 14.85
C LEU A 45 3.92 0.57 13.71
N TYR A 46 3.01 -0.38 13.61
CA TYR A 46 3.04 -1.46 12.62
C TYR A 46 2.32 -1.10 11.32
N THR A 47 1.23 -0.33 11.42
CA THR A 47 0.35 0.00 10.30
C THR A 47 0.29 1.51 10.07
N LEU A 48 0.53 1.93 8.83
CA LEU A 48 0.31 3.31 8.38
C LEU A 48 -0.72 3.32 7.26
N ARG A 49 -1.76 4.13 7.43
CA ARG A 49 -2.84 4.30 6.46
C ARG A 49 -2.84 5.74 5.98
N PHE A 50 -2.71 5.92 4.68
CA PHE A 50 -2.83 7.21 4.02
C PHE A 50 -4.25 7.37 3.49
N PHE A 51 -4.87 8.50 3.86
CA PHE A 51 -6.16 8.91 3.34
C PHE A 51 -5.96 10.14 2.47
N TYR A 52 -6.15 9.98 1.17
CA TYR A 52 -6.02 11.11 0.26
C TYR A 52 -7.28 11.97 0.29
N SER A 53 -7.07 13.25 0.57
CA SER A 53 -8.09 14.31 0.45
C SER A 53 -7.82 15.22 -0.75
N SER A 54 -6.62 15.20 -1.32
CA SER A 54 -6.21 15.96 -2.50
C SER A 54 -5.23 15.15 -3.37
N ASP A 55 -4.84 15.69 -4.53
CA ASP A 55 -3.88 15.06 -5.45
C ASP A 55 -2.41 15.16 -4.98
N LEU A 56 -2.20 15.41 -3.68
CA LEU A 56 -0.86 15.52 -3.10
C LEU A 56 -0.11 14.20 -3.18
N LYS A 57 1.14 14.30 -3.65
CA LYS A 57 2.05 13.16 -3.76
C LYS A 57 2.84 12.99 -2.47
N ILE A 58 3.01 11.74 -2.05
CA ILE A 58 3.84 11.39 -0.89
C ILE A 58 5.29 11.28 -1.35
N SER A 59 6.19 11.98 -0.65
CA SER A 59 7.64 11.82 -0.81
C SER A 59 8.15 10.57 -0.08
N PHE A 60 7.91 9.38 -0.64
CA PHE A 60 8.25 8.10 0.01
C PHE A 60 9.72 7.98 0.42
N GLU A 61 10.63 8.58 -0.34
CA GLU A 61 12.09 8.54 -0.07
C GLU A 61 12.47 9.22 1.24
N GLN A 62 11.66 10.16 1.71
CA GLN A 62 11.89 10.90 2.94
C GLN A 62 11.25 10.22 4.16
N LEU A 63 10.27 9.33 3.94
CA LEU A 63 9.58 8.60 5.01
C LEU A 63 10.38 7.38 5.46
N LYS A 64 10.78 7.40 6.73
CA LYS A 64 11.55 6.36 7.38
C LYS A 64 10.82 5.86 8.62
N SER A 65 10.75 4.55 8.74
CA SER A 65 10.32 3.85 9.95
C SER A 65 11.00 2.48 9.92
N THR A 66 11.26 1.87 11.06
CA THR A 66 11.76 0.49 11.15
C THR A 66 10.68 -0.48 11.62
N SER A 67 9.54 0.02 12.10
CA SER A 67 8.44 -0.74 12.71
C SER A 67 7.28 -1.00 11.76
N ILE A 68 7.07 -0.13 10.77
CA ILE A 68 5.95 -0.28 9.84
C ILE A 68 6.16 -1.50 8.95
N ARG A 69 5.15 -2.36 8.88
CA ARG A 69 5.07 -3.52 7.98
C ARG A 69 3.82 -3.50 7.13
N ARG A 70 2.85 -2.64 7.43
CA ARG A 70 1.62 -2.51 6.66
C ARG A 70 1.40 -1.09 6.17
N LEU A 71 1.22 -0.96 4.86
CA LEU A 71 0.89 0.28 4.18
C LEU A 71 -0.46 0.14 3.48
N ASN A 72 -1.38 1.06 3.80
CA ASN A 72 -2.65 1.16 3.09
C ASN A 72 -2.82 2.55 2.49
N PHE A 73 -3.11 2.61 1.20
CA PHE A 73 -3.42 3.83 0.45
C PHE A 73 -4.90 3.84 0.11
N LEU A 74 -5.65 4.69 0.82
CA LEU A 74 -7.11 4.68 0.81
C LEU A 74 -7.65 6.01 0.24
N THR A 75 -8.67 5.89 -0.59
CA THR A 75 -9.46 7.02 -1.10
C THR A 75 -10.73 7.09 -0.28
N LYS A 76 -10.77 7.99 0.72
CA LYS A 76 -11.94 8.14 1.61
C LYS A 76 -12.63 9.49 1.45
N TYR A 77 -11.89 10.53 1.07
CA TYR A 77 -12.38 11.92 1.10
C TYR A 77 -12.24 12.66 -0.25
N SER A 78 -11.55 12.08 -1.23
CA SER A 78 -11.44 12.66 -2.57
C SER A 78 -12.53 12.11 -3.51
N SER A 79 -13.10 12.98 -4.35
CA SER A 79 -13.92 12.59 -5.50
C SER A 79 -13.12 11.83 -6.57
N ASN A 80 -11.80 11.95 -6.55
CA ASN A 80 -10.90 11.32 -7.50
C ASN A 80 -10.31 10.03 -6.93
N ILE A 81 -10.45 8.95 -7.70
CA ILE A 81 -9.79 7.69 -7.39
C ILE A 81 -8.31 7.83 -7.77
N ILE A 82 -7.45 7.92 -6.76
CA ILE A 82 -6.00 7.99 -6.95
C ILE A 82 -5.47 6.60 -7.29
N HIS A 83 -4.79 6.54 -8.43
CA HIS A 83 -4.04 5.38 -8.89
C HIS A 83 -2.55 5.72 -8.91
N PHE A 84 -1.73 4.78 -8.47
CA PHE A 84 -0.29 4.92 -8.50
C PHE A 84 0.23 4.60 -9.89
N TYR A 85 0.95 5.55 -10.49
CA TYR A 85 1.66 5.33 -11.74
C TYR A 85 3.00 4.64 -11.47
N THR A 86 3.70 4.29 -12.54
CA THR A 86 4.97 3.55 -12.47
C THR A 86 6.02 4.28 -11.62
N MET A 87 6.09 5.62 -11.70
CA MET A 87 7.06 6.41 -10.93
C MET A 87 6.77 6.36 -9.44
N GLU A 88 5.51 6.48 -9.01
CA GLU A 88 5.13 6.39 -7.60
C GLU A 88 5.33 4.96 -7.06
N CYS A 89 5.02 3.93 -7.86
CA CYS A 89 5.28 2.54 -7.50
C CYS A 89 6.78 2.29 -7.28
N LYS A 90 7.62 2.81 -8.18
CA LYS A 90 9.08 2.72 -8.09
C LYS A 90 9.65 3.50 -6.90
N ALA A 91 9.14 4.69 -6.63
CA ALA A 91 9.53 5.48 -5.46
C ALA A 91 9.18 4.75 -4.17
N LEU A 92 7.97 4.19 -4.08
CA LEU A 92 7.55 3.37 -2.95
C LEU A 92 8.45 2.15 -2.79
N SER A 93 8.66 1.34 -3.84
CA SER A 93 9.44 0.11 -3.74
C SER A 93 10.91 0.34 -3.37
N ASN A 94 11.46 1.50 -3.73
CA ASN A 94 12.83 1.88 -3.38
C ASN A 94 12.97 2.54 -2.01
N SER A 95 11.88 3.05 -1.43
CA SER A 95 11.89 3.66 -0.11
C SER A 95 12.17 2.64 1.01
N GLN A 96 12.70 3.12 2.14
CA GLN A 96 12.90 2.27 3.31
C GLN A 96 11.59 1.63 3.78
N ILE A 97 10.53 2.44 3.85
CA ILE A 97 9.22 1.98 4.31
C ILE A 97 8.60 0.96 3.35
N GLY A 98 8.81 1.12 2.03
CA GLY A 98 8.38 0.15 1.04
C GLY A 98 9.14 -1.16 1.15
N ARG A 99 10.47 -1.13 1.23
CA ARG A 99 11.32 -2.35 1.30
C ARG A 99 10.99 -3.27 2.47
N GLN A 100 10.62 -2.70 3.61
CA GLN A 100 10.22 -3.47 4.80
C GLN A 100 8.73 -3.86 4.82
N CYS A 101 7.93 -3.35 3.88
CA CYS A 101 6.49 -3.58 3.85
C CYS A 101 6.20 -5.06 3.57
N GLU A 102 5.35 -5.65 4.40
CA GLU A 102 4.86 -7.01 4.28
C GLU A 102 3.42 -7.05 3.73
N VAL A 103 2.62 -6.04 4.03
CA VAL A 103 1.23 -5.95 3.57
C VAL A 103 1.00 -4.60 2.91
N LEU A 104 0.73 -4.61 1.61
CA LEU A 104 0.48 -3.43 0.81
C LEU A 104 -0.95 -3.42 0.28
N ILE A 105 -1.65 -2.31 0.47
CA ILE A 105 -2.98 -2.06 -0.11
C ILE A 105 -2.93 -0.77 -0.91
N MET A 106 -3.19 -0.84 -2.22
CA MET A 106 -3.12 0.33 -3.08
C MET A 106 -3.96 0.18 -4.36
N LYS A 107 -4.17 1.28 -5.09
CA LYS A 107 -4.71 1.23 -6.45
C LYS A 107 -3.59 1.56 -7.43
N VAL A 108 -3.46 0.82 -8.52
CA VAL A 108 -2.41 0.99 -9.53
C VAL A 108 -3.01 1.32 -10.88
N GLU A 109 -2.26 2.06 -11.70
CA GLU A 109 -2.69 2.35 -13.07
C GLU A 109 -2.62 1.11 -13.96
N ASN A 110 -1.44 0.50 -14.04
CA ASN A 110 -1.15 -0.58 -14.98
C ASN A 110 -0.84 -1.87 -14.24
N ARG A 111 -1.28 -3.00 -14.79
CA ARG A 111 -1.05 -4.32 -14.22
C ARG A 111 0.42 -4.71 -14.12
N THR A 112 1.29 -4.15 -14.97
CA THR A 112 2.75 -4.37 -14.90
C THR A 112 3.34 -3.84 -13.60
N ASN A 113 2.78 -2.75 -13.05
CA ASN A 113 3.22 -2.20 -11.77
C ASN A 113 3.03 -3.22 -10.63
N ILE A 114 2.04 -4.11 -10.73
CA ILE A 114 1.80 -5.19 -9.75
C ILE A 114 3.02 -6.11 -9.71
N LEU A 115 3.48 -6.57 -10.88
CA LEU A 115 4.63 -7.46 -10.98
C LEU A 115 5.90 -6.78 -10.48
N ASP A 116 6.11 -5.52 -10.83
CA ASP A 116 7.29 -4.76 -10.41
C ASP A 116 7.32 -4.57 -8.88
N LEU A 117 6.17 -4.28 -8.27
CA LEU A 117 6.04 -4.18 -6.81
C LEU A 117 6.36 -5.51 -6.12
N ILE A 118 5.81 -6.62 -6.62
CA ILE A 118 6.06 -7.97 -6.09
C ILE A 118 7.54 -8.33 -6.16
N LYS A 119 8.18 -8.04 -7.30
CA LYS A 119 9.61 -8.35 -7.52
C LYS A 119 10.53 -7.47 -6.69
N THR A 120 10.19 -6.21 -6.49
CA THR A 120 11.09 -5.22 -5.86
C THR A 120 10.92 -5.14 -4.35
N ILE A 121 9.71 -5.37 -3.82
CA ILE A 121 9.45 -5.31 -2.38
C ILE A 121 9.71 -6.69 -1.76
N ASN A 122 10.95 -6.89 -1.33
CA ASN A 122 11.44 -8.18 -0.83
C ASN A 122 10.71 -8.70 0.40
N ASN A 123 10.10 -7.87 1.24
CA ASN A 123 9.37 -8.36 2.42
C ASN A 123 7.86 -8.55 2.19
N LEU A 124 7.34 -8.20 1.01
CA LEU A 124 5.92 -8.31 0.68
C LEU A 124 5.39 -9.75 0.81
N ARG A 125 4.40 -9.95 1.68
CA ARG A 125 3.66 -11.20 1.89
C ARG A 125 2.25 -11.14 1.35
N SER A 126 1.67 -9.94 1.28
CA SER A 126 0.33 -9.71 0.75
C SER A 126 0.27 -8.41 -0.02
N LEU A 127 -0.28 -8.46 -1.22
CA LEU A 127 -0.64 -7.29 -2.03
C LEU A 127 -2.14 -7.31 -2.31
N SER A 128 -2.86 -6.32 -1.81
CA SER A 128 -4.27 -6.08 -2.17
C SER A 128 -4.33 -4.87 -3.10
N PHE A 129 -4.99 -5.00 -4.23
CA PHE A 129 -5.00 -3.93 -5.21
C PHE A 129 -6.27 -3.88 -6.06
N GLN A 130 -6.54 -2.68 -6.58
CA GLN A 130 -7.41 -2.44 -7.72
C GLN A 130 -6.53 -1.92 -8.87
N CYS A 131 -6.79 -2.37 -10.09
CA CYS A 131 -6.03 -1.96 -11.26
C CYS A 131 -6.92 -1.17 -12.23
N LYS A 132 -6.47 0.00 -12.67
CA LYS A 132 -7.25 0.86 -13.57
C LYS A 132 -7.45 0.25 -14.96
N ASP A 133 -6.44 -0.49 -15.44
CA ASP A 133 -6.49 -1.21 -16.71
C ASP A 133 -7.25 -2.55 -16.65
N ASP A 134 -7.84 -2.89 -15.50
CA ASP A 134 -8.75 -4.02 -15.38
C ASP A 134 -10.07 -3.68 -16.07
N LYS A 135 -10.41 -4.46 -17.10
CA LYS A 135 -11.64 -4.29 -17.88
C LYS A 135 -12.83 -5.01 -17.25
N TRP A 136 -12.63 -5.66 -16.10
CA TRP A 136 -13.68 -6.39 -15.41
C TRP A 136 -14.90 -5.51 -15.14
N SER A 137 -16.06 -5.92 -15.66
CA SER A 137 -17.33 -5.25 -15.39
C SER A 137 -18.14 -6.06 -14.37
N ASN A 138 -18.89 -5.38 -13.48
CA ASN A 138 -19.79 -6.05 -12.53
C ASN A 138 -20.90 -6.90 -13.21
N LYS A 139 -20.99 -6.90 -14.55
CA LYS A 139 -21.92 -7.72 -15.33
C LYS A 139 -21.36 -9.11 -15.64
N ASP A 140 -20.05 -9.32 -15.47
CA ASP A 140 -19.37 -10.59 -15.75
C ASP A 140 -19.35 -11.45 -14.47
N ILE A 141 -20.46 -12.16 -14.23
CA ILE A 141 -20.71 -12.93 -13.00
C ILE A 141 -19.83 -14.20 -12.91
N SER A 142 -19.24 -14.67 -14.01
CA SER A 142 -18.41 -15.87 -14.01
C SER A 142 -16.93 -15.55 -13.71
N SER A 143 -16.47 -15.93 -12.52
CA SER A 143 -15.06 -15.84 -12.08
C SER A 143 -14.05 -16.60 -12.96
N MET A 144 -14.51 -17.42 -13.91
CA MET A 144 -13.63 -18.18 -14.80
C MET A 144 -12.98 -17.34 -15.90
N ASN A 145 -13.56 -16.19 -16.27
CA ASN A 145 -13.07 -15.35 -17.37
C ASN A 145 -12.37 -14.06 -16.92
N ASP A 146 -11.79 -14.10 -15.72
CA ASP A 146 -11.07 -12.96 -15.19
C ASP A 146 -9.72 -12.82 -15.86
N GLU A 147 -9.69 -11.97 -16.87
CA GLU A 147 -8.51 -11.70 -17.68
C GLU A 147 -7.33 -11.26 -16.83
N LEU A 148 -7.53 -10.39 -15.82
CA LEU A 148 -6.45 -9.94 -14.96
C LEU A 148 -5.97 -11.05 -14.03
N VAL A 149 -6.87 -11.82 -13.41
CA VAL A 149 -6.48 -12.95 -12.56
C VAL A 149 -5.79 -14.05 -13.37
N GLN A 150 -6.27 -14.34 -14.58
CA GLN A 150 -5.64 -15.30 -15.50
C GLN A 150 -4.25 -14.82 -15.90
N TRP A 151 -4.11 -13.55 -16.28
CA TRP A 151 -2.82 -12.93 -16.58
C TRP A 151 -1.84 -13.05 -15.42
N LEU A 152 -2.29 -12.75 -14.19
CA LEU A 152 -1.45 -12.91 -12.99
C LEU A 152 -1.05 -14.37 -12.76
N ARG A 153 -1.94 -15.35 -12.97
CA ARG A 153 -1.62 -16.78 -12.86
C ARG A 153 -0.60 -17.25 -13.90
N MET A 154 -0.54 -16.60 -15.07
CA MET A 154 0.49 -16.89 -16.07
C MET A 154 1.84 -16.26 -15.73
N CYS A 155 1.84 -15.09 -15.06
CA CYS A 155 3.05 -14.34 -14.76
C CYS A 155 3.67 -14.64 -13.39
N LEU A 156 2.89 -15.20 -12.45
CA LEU A 156 3.32 -15.47 -11.08
C LEU A 156 3.48 -16.98 -10.81
N PRO A 157 4.38 -17.37 -9.88
CA PRO A 157 4.50 -18.75 -9.46
C PRO A 157 3.18 -19.34 -8.94
N LEU A 158 2.96 -20.63 -9.17
CA LEU A 158 1.74 -21.34 -8.72
C LEU A 158 1.57 -21.37 -7.19
N THR A 159 2.63 -21.12 -6.45
CA THR A 159 2.64 -20.99 -4.99
C THR A 159 1.97 -19.71 -4.51
N TYR A 160 1.77 -18.72 -5.39
CA TYR A 160 1.13 -17.46 -5.05
C TYR A 160 -0.39 -17.67 -5.08
N SER A 161 -1.05 -17.39 -3.96
CA SER A 161 -2.51 -17.51 -3.89
C SER A 161 -3.15 -16.21 -4.34
N ILE A 162 -4.00 -16.27 -5.36
CA ILE A 162 -4.72 -15.11 -5.90
C ILE A 162 -6.20 -15.27 -5.57
N THR A 163 -6.74 -14.29 -4.84
CA THR A 163 -8.13 -14.27 -4.36
C THR A 163 -8.78 -12.94 -4.67
N LYS A 164 -10.08 -12.93 -4.96
CA LYS A 164 -10.88 -11.71 -4.98
C LYS A 164 -11.54 -11.48 -3.64
N ASP A 165 -11.66 -10.23 -3.23
CA ASP A 165 -12.46 -9.88 -2.06
C ASP A 165 -13.93 -10.13 -2.38
N LYS A 166 -14.62 -10.83 -1.47
CA LYS A 166 -16.05 -11.14 -1.64
C LYS A 166 -16.94 -9.90 -1.53
N ASN A 167 -16.46 -8.89 -0.80
CA ASN A 167 -17.21 -7.66 -0.54
C ASN A 167 -16.84 -6.54 -1.53
N ASP A 168 -15.70 -6.67 -2.24
CA ASP A 168 -15.25 -5.75 -3.26
C ASP A 168 -14.55 -6.53 -4.39
N VAL A 169 -15.34 -6.95 -5.39
CA VAL A 169 -14.87 -7.82 -6.48
C VAL A 169 -13.78 -7.20 -7.35
N LEU A 170 -13.59 -5.88 -7.28
CA LEU A 170 -12.50 -5.17 -7.96
C LEU A 170 -11.18 -5.27 -7.19
N ASN A 171 -11.23 -5.60 -5.90
CA ASN A 171 -10.06 -5.77 -5.06
C ASN A 171 -9.53 -7.21 -5.17
N ILE A 172 -8.39 -7.35 -5.83
CA ILE A 172 -7.66 -8.62 -5.93
C ILE A 172 -6.57 -8.64 -4.85
N ARG A 173 -6.40 -9.79 -4.22
CA ARG A 173 -5.34 -10.04 -3.25
C ARG A 173 -4.45 -11.19 -3.69
N ILE A 174 -3.15 -10.93 -3.69
CA ILE A 174 -2.08 -11.91 -3.91
C ILE A 174 -1.40 -12.18 -2.57
N TRP A 175 -1.31 -13.45 -2.18
CA TRP A 175 -0.52 -13.93 -1.05
C TRP A 175 0.77 -14.57 -1.54
N ILE A 176 1.89 -14.19 -0.93
CA ILE A 176 3.24 -14.58 -1.32
C ILE A 176 3.81 -15.43 -0.19
N SER A 177 4.14 -16.70 -0.48
CA SER A 177 4.75 -17.60 0.50
C SER A 177 6.23 -17.25 0.75
N GLU A 178 6.67 -17.33 2.01
CA GLU A 178 8.05 -16.99 2.42
C GLU A 178 9.14 -17.83 1.72
N ASN A 179 8.84 -19.05 1.31
CA ASN A 179 9.84 -20.01 0.85
C ASN A 179 10.50 -19.69 -0.51
N GLU A 180 10.01 -18.71 -1.30
CA GLU A 180 10.38 -18.60 -2.72
C GLU A 180 10.94 -17.25 -3.19
N LYS A 181 11.03 -16.22 -2.33
CA LYS A 181 11.70 -14.96 -2.77
C LYS A 181 13.19 -15.13 -3.07
N ASN A 182 13.81 -16.19 -2.54
CA ASN A 182 15.19 -16.52 -2.80
C ASN A 182 15.43 -17.20 -4.17
N GLN A 183 14.37 -17.58 -4.91
CA GLN A 183 14.51 -18.24 -6.22
C GLN A 183 14.35 -17.28 -7.41
N ILE A 184 13.79 -16.08 -7.22
CA ILE A 184 13.64 -15.08 -8.29
C ILE A 184 14.92 -14.23 -8.47
N LEU A 185 15.86 -14.32 -7.52
CA LEU A 185 17.13 -13.57 -7.50
C LEU A 185 18.36 -14.44 -7.82
N SER A 186 18.16 -15.70 -8.21
CA SER A 186 19.21 -16.64 -8.67
C SER A 186 19.06 -16.90 -10.17
#